data_AF-A0A158F125-F1
#
_entry.id   AF-A0A158F125-F1
#
_cell.length_a   1.000
_cell.length_b   1.000
_cell.length_c   1.000
_cell.angle_alpha   90.00
_cell.angle_beta   90.00
_cell.angle_gamma   90.00
#
_symmetry.space_group_name_H-M   'P 1'
#
loop_
_entity.id
_entity.type
_entity.pdbx_description
1 polymer ?
#
loop_
_entity_poly.entity_id
_entity_poly.type
_entity_poly.pdbx_seq_one_letter_code
_entity_poly.pdbx_strand_id
1 'polypeptide(L)'
;MAIQKHVAAYGLAAEGVADNVRFIGNEIAFVRLATPVRLPRRWLGTGTFPHLRLESLDELIPLLQRQDQTLTYFGFTVDEMVSFARKASRRGIDRIMPMGRGLEFSTMWDGYDLLREFTRLVTVS
;
A
#
# COMPACT_ATOMS: atom_id res chain seq x y z
N MET A 1 -22.41 1.36 5.02
CA MET A 1 -21.12 0.90 4.44
C MET A 1 -20.91 -0.63 4.49
N ALA A 2 -21.59 -1.38 5.38
CA ALA A 2 -21.46 -2.84 5.45
C ALA A 2 -21.76 -3.58 4.13
N ILE A 3 -22.84 -3.20 3.44
CA ILE A 3 -23.26 -3.82 2.18
C ILE A 3 -22.20 -3.61 1.08
N GLN A 4 -21.69 -2.39 0.92
CA GLN A 4 -20.67 -2.08 -0.08
C GLN A 4 -19.39 -2.91 0.12
N LYS A 5 -18.96 -3.10 1.37
CA LYS A 5 -17.81 -3.96 1.71
C LYS A 5 -18.03 -5.40 1.24
N HIS A 6 -19.19 -5.97 1.54
CA HIS A 6 -19.52 -7.34 1.15
C HIS A 6 -19.60 -7.48 -0.37
N VAL A 7 -20.26 -6.54 -1.05
CA VAL A 7 -20.37 -6.53 -2.51
C VAL A 7 -18.97 -6.46 -3.14
N ALA A 8 -18.10 -5.56 -2.66
CA ALA A 8 -16.75 -5.43 -3.19
C ALA A 8 -15.91 -6.70 -2.97
N ALA A 9 -15.90 -7.25 -1.75
CA ALA A 9 -15.09 -8.43 -1.44
C ALA A 9 -15.60 -9.69 -2.17
N TYR A 10 -16.91 -9.92 -2.22
CA TYR A 10 -17.46 -11.03 -3.01
C TYR A 10 -17.31 -10.83 -4.52
N GLY A 11 -17.34 -9.58 -5.00
CA GLY A 11 -17.01 -9.25 -6.38
C GLY A 11 -15.61 -9.71 -6.76
N LEU A 12 -14.60 -9.45 -5.90
CA LEU A 12 -13.24 -9.94 -6.12
C LEU A 12 -13.17 -11.48 -6.19
N ALA A 13 -13.95 -12.19 -5.37
CA ALA A 13 -14.01 -13.65 -5.44
C ALA A 13 -14.67 -14.13 -6.74
N ALA A 14 -15.79 -13.50 -7.15
CA ALA A 14 -16.50 -13.84 -8.37
C ALA A 14 -15.67 -13.60 -9.64
N GLU A 15 -14.83 -12.57 -9.64
CA GLU A 15 -13.89 -12.26 -10.74
C GLU A 15 -12.61 -13.13 -10.74
N GLY A 16 -12.49 -14.05 -9.77
CA GLY A 16 -11.30 -14.88 -9.58
C GLY A 16 -10.06 -14.07 -9.16
N VAL A 17 -10.25 -12.89 -8.58
CA VAL A 17 -9.17 -12.06 -8.00
C VAL A 17 -8.83 -12.53 -6.59
N ALA A 18 -9.81 -13.04 -5.86
CA ALA A 18 -9.64 -13.62 -4.52
C ALA A 18 -9.97 -15.12 -4.52
N ASP A 19 -9.19 -15.92 -3.82
CA ASP A 19 -9.46 -17.34 -3.60
C ASP A 19 -10.16 -17.61 -2.25
N ASN A 20 -10.10 -16.64 -1.34
CA ASN A 20 -10.79 -16.70 -0.06
C ASN A 20 -11.18 -15.32 0.44
N VAL A 21 -12.40 -15.23 0.98
CA VAL A 21 -12.93 -14.05 1.66
C VAL A 21 -13.46 -14.47 3.02
N ARG A 22 -13.02 -13.79 4.08
CA ARG A 22 -13.45 -14.05 5.45
C ARG A 22 -13.82 -12.75 6.15
N PHE A 23 -14.98 -12.74 6.80
CA PHE A 23 -15.43 -11.62 7.61
C PHE A 23 -15.31 -11.95 9.10
N ILE A 24 -14.90 -10.97 9.91
CA ILE A 24 -15.03 -10.98 11.37
C ILE A 24 -15.96 -9.82 11.69
N GLY A 25 -17.25 -10.15 11.89
CA GLY A 25 -18.31 -9.18 12.00
C GLY A 25 -18.38 -8.25 10.77
N ASN A 26 -18.77 -7.00 11.00
CA ASN A 26 -18.73 -5.96 9.97
C ASN A 26 -17.40 -5.18 9.98
N GLU A 27 -16.60 -5.36 11.01
CA GLU A 27 -15.42 -4.56 11.31
C GLU A 27 -14.29 -4.93 10.35
N ILE A 28 -14.03 -6.23 10.18
CA ILE A 28 -12.87 -6.72 9.45
C ILE A 28 -13.29 -7.67 8.32
N ALA A 29 -12.70 -7.46 7.14
CA ALA A 29 -12.75 -8.39 6.02
C ALA A 29 -11.33 -8.74 5.57
N PHE A 30 -10.98 -10.02 5.60
CA PHE A 30 -9.75 -10.55 5.01
C PHE A 30 -10.07 -11.06 3.61
N VAL A 31 -9.26 -10.63 2.63
CA VAL A 31 -9.37 -11.04 1.24
C VAL A 31 -8.02 -11.61 0.81
N ARG A 32 -7.93 -12.93 0.67
CA ARG A 32 -6.72 -13.57 0.16
C ARG A 32 -6.74 -13.51 -1.36
N LEU A 33 -5.70 -12.93 -1.94
CA LEU A 33 -5.61 -12.74 -3.39
C LEU A 33 -5.14 -14.02 -4.09
N ALA A 34 -5.79 -14.34 -5.20
CA ALA A 34 -5.48 -15.48 -6.04
C ALA A 34 -4.22 -15.21 -6.91
N THR A 35 -3.64 -16.28 -7.44
CA THR A 35 -2.57 -16.22 -8.45
C THR A 35 -3.16 -16.44 -9.85
N PRO A 36 -2.78 -15.66 -10.88
CA PRO A 36 -1.83 -14.55 -10.86
C PRO A 36 -2.35 -13.34 -10.09
N VAL A 37 -1.46 -12.67 -9.36
CA VAL A 37 -1.80 -11.59 -8.42
C VAL A 37 -2.36 -10.38 -9.16
N ARG A 38 -3.58 -9.99 -8.78
CA ARG A 38 -4.23 -8.75 -9.21
C ARG A 38 -4.59 -7.92 -7.98
N LEU A 39 -3.81 -6.88 -7.70
CA LEU A 39 -4.05 -6.01 -6.55
C LEU A 39 -5.32 -5.17 -6.77
N PRO A 40 -6.29 -5.21 -5.83
CA PRO A 40 -7.47 -4.36 -5.91
C PRO A 40 -7.07 -2.89 -5.71
N ARG A 41 -7.26 -2.06 -6.74
CA ARG A 41 -6.85 -0.63 -6.72
C ARG A 41 -7.95 0.33 -6.29
N ARG A 42 -9.14 -0.19 -6.03
CA ARG A 42 -10.32 0.59 -5.63
C ARG A 42 -10.56 0.41 -4.14
N TRP A 43 -11.22 1.39 -3.54
CA TRP A 43 -11.63 1.31 -2.15
C TRP A 43 -12.64 0.18 -1.93
N LEU A 44 -12.32 -0.76 -1.03
CA LEU A 44 -13.15 -1.94 -0.75
C LEU A 44 -13.98 -1.79 0.53
N GLY A 45 -13.92 -0.64 1.20
CA GLY A 45 -14.52 -0.45 2.52
C GLY A 45 -13.48 -0.42 3.65
N THR A 46 -13.74 0.40 4.67
CA THR A 46 -12.92 0.51 5.89
C THR A 46 -12.75 -0.85 6.57
N GLY A 47 -11.54 -1.19 7.03
CA GLY A 47 -11.28 -2.47 7.70
C GLY A 47 -11.26 -3.67 6.74
N THR A 48 -10.97 -3.45 5.46
CA THR A 48 -10.76 -4.52 4.48
C THR A 48 -9.28 -4.66 4.20
N PHE A 49 -8.77 -5.89 4.30
CA PHE A 49 -7.36 -6.21 4.17
C PHE A 49 -7.16 -7.26 3.06
N PRO A 50 -6.90 -6.81 1.82
CA PRO A 50 -6.33 -7.66 0.80
C PRO A 50 -4.94 -8.10 1.22
N HIS A 51 -4.67 -9.40 1.17
CA HIS A 51 -3.37 -9.93 1.53
C HIS A 51 -2.98 -11.08 0.60
N LEU A 52 -1.68 -11.26 0.46
CA LEU A 52 -1.07 -12.38 -0.25
C LEU A 52 0.25 -12.76 0.42
N ARG A 53 0.76 -13.93 0.06
CA ARG A 53 2.10 -14.37 0.43
C ARG A 53 2.99 -14.26 -0.80
N LEU A 54 4.17 -13.70 -0.62
CA LEU A 54 5.26 -13.66 -1.60
C LEU A 54 6.41 -14.50 -1.05
N GLU A 55 7.18 -15.14 -1.93
CA GLU A 55 8.35 -15.91 -1.50
C GLU A 55 9.56 -15.01 -1.25
N SER A 56 9.57 -13.81 -1.84
CA SER A 56 10.57 -12.79 -1.61
C SER A 56 10.00 -11.37 -1.68
N LEU A 57 10.68 -10.42 -1.01
CA LEU A 57 10.29 -9.02 -1.04
C LEU A 57 10.41 -8.41 -2.46
N ASP A 58 11.33 -8.91 -3.27
CA ASP A 58 11.55 -8.43 -4.64
C ASP A 58 10.34 -8.70 -5.56
N GLU A 59 9.51 -9.72 -5.27
CA GLU A 59 8.27 -9.99 -6.01
C GLU A 59 7.21 -8.90 -5.84
N LEU A 60 7.33 -8.05 -4.82
CA LEU A 60 6.45 -6.91 -4.65
C LEU A 60 6.73 -5.84 -5.72
N ILE A 61 7.98 -5.69 -6.18
CA ILE A 61 8.42 -4.63 -7.09
C ILE A 61 7.57 -4.52 -8.37
N PRO A 62 7.29 -5.61 -9.12
CA PRO A 62 6.46 -5.53 -10.31
C PRO A 62 4.99 -5.18 -10.01
N LEU A 63 4.52 -5.39 -8.78
CA LEU A 63 3.16 -5.09 -8.36
C LEU A 63 2.98 -3.62 -7.96
N LEU A 64 4.06 -2.89 -7.67
CA LEU A 64 3.98 -1.48 -7.26
C LEU A 64 3.57 -0.56 -8.41
N GLN A 65 2.75 0.43 -8.08
CA GLN A 65 2.31 1.51 -8.95
C GLN A 65 2.50 2.87 -8.27
N ARG A 66 2.48 3.94 -9.07
CA ARG A 66 2.57 5.34 -8.61
C ARG A 66 1.61 5.72 -7.49
N GLN A 67 0.50 5.01 -7.34
CA GLN A 67 -0.48 5.24 -6.27
C GLN A 67 -0.10 4.61 -4.92
N ASP A 68 0.92 3.75 -4.88
CA ASP A 68 1.33 2.99 -3.70
C ASP A 68 2.37 3.77 -2.88
N GLN A 69 1.98 4.95 -2.37
CA GLN A 69 2.89 5.97 -1.81
C GLN A 69 3.63 5.55 -0.54
N THR A 70 2.95 4.87 0.38
CA THR A 70 3.51 4.51 1.69
C THR A 70 3.59 2.99 1.83
N LEU A 71 4.80 2.48 2.05
CA LEU A 71 5.06 1.11 2.49
C LEU A 71 5.38 1.13 3.99
N THR A 72 4.68 0.30 4.77
CA THR A 72 5.07 0.02 6.15
C THR A 72 5.59 -1.40 6.29
N TYR A 73 6.61 -1.59 7.13
CA TYR A 73 7.28 -2.89 7.27
C TYR A 73 7.42 -3.33 8.73
N PHE A 74 7.51 -4.65 8.94
CA PHE A 74 7.79 -5.28 10.21
C PHE A 74 8.69 -6.49 9.98
N GLY A 75 9.66 -6.73 10.87
CA GLY A 75 10.57 -7.88 10.79
C GLY A 75 11.74 -7.73 9.80
N PHE A 76 11.88 -6.59 9.13
CA PHE A 76 13.01 -6.27 8.26
C PHE A 76 13.95 -5.24 8.90
N THR A 77 15.21 -5.31 8.54
CA THR A 77 16.22 -4.31 8.88
C THR A 77 16.12 -3.07 7.99
N VAL A 78 16.71 -1.95 8.44
CA VAL A 78 16.79 -0.73 7.64
C VAL A 78 17.60 -0.96 6.36
N ASP A 79 18.70 -1.73 6.44
CA ASP A 79 19.55 -2.00 5.27
C ASP A 79 18.82 -2.82 4.19
N GLU A 80 18.00 -3.80 4.59
CA GLU A 80 17.13 -4.54 3.67
C GLU A 80 16.12 -3.61 3.00
N MET A 81 15.51 -2.69 3.76
CA MET A 81 14.57 -1.71 3.20
C MET A 81 15.26 -0.70 2.27
N VAL A 82 16.48 -0.28 2.57
CA VAL A 82 17.29 0.58 1.69
C VAL A 82 17.63 -0.16 0.40
N SER A 83 18.02 -1.44 0.49
CA SER A 83 18.28 -2.30 -0.67
C SER A 83 17.03 -2.44 -1.55
N PHE A 84 15.89 -2.72 -0.93
CA PHE A 84 14.60 -2.78 -1.62
C PHE A 84 14.23 -1.45 -2.28
N ALA A 85 14.36 -0.32 -1.55
CA ALA A 85 14.03 1.01 -2.06
C ALA A 85 14.82 1.35 -3.33
N ARG A 86 16.12 1.00 -3.38
CA ARG A 86 16.95 1.20 -4.57
C ARG A 86 16.41 0.45 -5.78
N LYS A 87 15.96 -0.80 -5.59
CA LYS A 87 15.35 -1.61 -6.66
C LYS A 87 13.96 -1.10 -7.06
N ALA A 88 13.17 -0.64 -6.09
CA ALA A 88 11.80 -0.16 -6.30
C ALA A 88 11.69 1.29 -6.80
N SER A 89 12.79 2.06 -6.78
CA SER A 89 12.91 3.53 -6.89
C SER A 89 12.11 4.28 -7.97
N ARG A 90 11.54 3.60 -8.96
CA ARG A 90 10.71 4.21 -10.02
C ARG A 90 9.24 3.80 -9.99
N ARG A 91 8.80 3.03 -8.99
CA ARG A 91 7.51 2.33 -9.01
C ARG A 91 6.44 2.91 -8.10
N GLY A 92 6.72 3.95 -7.31
CA GLY A 92 5.66 4.72 -6.64
C GLY A 92 5.64 4.70 -5.11
N ILE A 93 6.64 4.10 -4.46
CA ILE A 93 6.80 4.24 -3.00
C ILE A 93 7.62 5.48 -2.71
N ASP A 94 7.03 6.40 -1.96
CA ASP A 94 7.64 7.63 -1.51
C ASP A 94 8.13 7.54 -0.06
N ARG A 95 7.47 6.71 0.76
CA ARG A 95 7.78 6.54 2.18
C ARG A 95 7.87 5.06 2.55
N ILE A 96 8.98 4.67 3.18
CA ILE A 96 9.17 3.33 3.75
C ILE A 96 9.44 3.49 5.25
N MET A 97 8.52 2.99 6.08
CA MET A 97 8.57 3.25 7.53
C MET A 97 8.22 2.00 8.33
N PRO A 98 8.65 1.88 9.60
CA PRO A 98 8.17 0.80 10.46
C PRO A 98 6.65 0.81 10.62
N MET A 99 6.07 -0.37 10.82
CA MET A 99 4.64 -0.53 11.10
C MET A 99 4.21 0.35 12.28
N GLY A 100 3.05 1.00 12.17
CA GLY A 100 2.54 1.94 13.17
C GLY A 100 3.05 3.38 13.02
N ARG A 101 4.02 3.64 12.11
CA ARG A 101 4.57 4.98 11.85
C ARG A 101 4.07 5.62 10.53
N GLY A 102 3.13 4.98 9.84
CA GLY A 102 2.64 5.47 8.53
C GLY A 102 2.06 6.90 8.57
N LEU A 103 1.53 7.32 9.72
CA LEU A 103 0.97 8.67 9.93
C LEU A 103 1.94 9.62 10.67
N GLU A 104 3.18 9.20 10.91
CA GLU A 104 4.18 10.09 11.50
C GLU A 104 4.54 11.19 10.51
N PHE A 105 4.16 12.42 10.84
CA PHE A 105 4.32 13.58 9.99
C PHE A 105 5.79 13.95 9.75
N SER A 106 6.09 14.39 8.54
CA SER A 106 7.42 14.85 8.09
C SER A 106 7.24 16.00 7.08
N THR A 107 8.20 16.91 7.00
CA THR A 107 8.22 17.95 5.96
C THR A 107 8.39 17.37 4.56
N MET A 108 9.00 16.19 4.46
CA MET A 108 9.00 15.36 3.26
C MET A 108 7.84 14.37 3.35
N TRP A 109 6.82 14.52 2.51
CA TRP A 109 5.60 13.72 2.57
C TRP A 109 5.15 13.30 1.18
N ASP A 110 4.91 11.99 1.00
CA ASP A 110 4.45 11.37 -0.25
C ASP A 110 5.15 11.91 -1.52
N GLY A 111 6.47 12.09 -1.43
CA GLY A 111 7.34 12.51 -2.53
C GLY A 111 7.52 14.02 -2.68
N TYR A 112 6.86 14.82 -1.85
CA TYR A 112 6.91 16.29 -1.89
C TYR A 112 7.67 16.88 -0.71
N ASP A 113 8.41 17.96 -0.97
CA ASP A 113 8.90 18.86 0.07
C ASP A 113 7.79 19.86 0.38
N LEU A 114 7.00 19.59 1.42
CA LEU A 114 5.82 20.37 1.75
C LEU A 114 6.15 21.83 2.07
N LEU A 115 7.35 22.13 2.57
CA LEU A 115 7.75 23.51 2.81
C LEU A 115 7.94 24.24 1.48
N ARG A 116 8.52 23.60 0.47
CA ARG A 116 8.61 24.19 -0.87
C ARG A 116 7.26 24.30 -1.55
N GLU A 117 6.39 23.29 -1.42
CA GLU A 117 5.07 23.29 -2.05
C GLU A 117 4.11 24.32 -1.46
N PHE A 118 4.22 24.60 -0.15
CA PHE A 118 3.28 25.48 0.56
C PHE A 118 3.87 26.82 1.00
N THR A 119 5.06 27.18 0.52
CA THR A 119 5.64 28.51 0.76
C THR A 119 6.01 29.21 -0.54
N ARG A 120 6.14 30.54 -0.47
CA ARG A 120 6.62 31.35 -1.59
C ARG A 120 8.14 31.40 -1.57
N LEU A 121 8.78 30.98 -2.66
CA LEU A 121 10.22 31.16 -2.87
C LEU A 121 10.47 32.48 -3.63
N VAL A 122 11.32 33.36 -3.09
CA VAL A 122 11.72 34.63 -3.72
C VAL A 122 13.23 34.60 -3.95
N THR A 123 13.67 34.98 -5.15
CA THR A 123 15.09 35.06 -5.51
C THR A 123 15.40 36.44 -6.09
N VAL A 124 16.63 36.91 -5.90
CA VAL A 124 17.19 38.11 -6.52
C VAL A 124 18.52 37.69 -7.14
N SER A 125 18.71 38.00 -8.43
CA SER A 125 19.88 37.65 -9.22
C SER A 125 20.61 38.89 -9.70
#